data_AF-A0A8S8YKM4-F1
#
_entry.id   AF-A0A8S8YKM4-F1
#
_cell.length_a   1.000
_cell.length_b   1.000
_cell.length_c   1.000
_cell.angle_alpha   90.00
_cell.angle_beta   90.00
_cell.angle_gamma   90.00
#
_symmetry.space_group_name_H-M   'P 1'
#
loop_
_entity.id
_entity.type
_entity.pdbx_description
1 polymer ?
#
loop_
_entity_poly.entity_id
_entity_poly.type
_entity_poly.pdbx_seq_one_letter_code
_entity_poly.pdbx_strand_id
1 'polypeptide(L)'
;MGYSLGGIYGASITAFSPDIDRAALWVGGSGFSTFIERSTNYAAFSDGFAVSQAYPERNDRALLIAVCQQMWDATDAETWLQFAENGYGDQIGPFSILSTISLNDAQVPMLSSDRSARAAGIPVLNGSMHMPYGVEVVDGPVNGSAIVYWDGNYAVMPETNAAPPIGDAGKAHNEIAPILQVNEMVEAFLMTGVINDTCNGSCTFDYDTDQAEDWDN
;
A
#
# COMPACT_ATOMS: atom_id res chain seq x y z
N MET A 1 7.06 7.72 -8.05
CA MET A 1 6.65 7.52 -6.64
C MET A 1 5.15 7.73 -6.53
N GLY A 2 4.49 7.03 -5.62
CA GLY A 2 3.07 7.22 -5.33
C GLY A 2 2.80 7.03 -3.83
N TYR A 3 1.98 7.90 -3.25
CA TYR A 3 1.62 7.88 -1.84
C TYR A 3 0.10 7.74 -1.68
N SER A 4 -0.36 6.89 -0.75
CA SER A 4 -1.79 6.69 -0.48
C SER A 4 -2.56 6.25 -1.73
N LEU A 5 -3.49 7.06 -2.24
CA LEU A 5 -4.16 6.84 -3.53
C LEU A 5 -3.15 6.65 -4.69
N GLY A 6 -2.04 7.38 -4.66
CA GLY A 6 -0.93 7.19 -5.59
C GLY A 6 -0.16 5.89 -5.35
N GLY A 7 -0.12 5.37 -4.12
CA GLY A 7 0.41 4.04 -3.81
C GLY A 7 -0.52 2.92 -4.28
N ILE A 8 -1.83 3.16 -4.29
CA ILE A 8 -2.84 2.23 -4.81
C ILE A 8 -2.82 2.17 -6.34
N TYR A 9 -2.91 3.31 -7.03
CA TYR A 9 -2.99 3.35 -8.49
C TYR A 9 -1.62 3.45 -9.19
N GLY A 10 -0.55 3.72 -8.44
CA GLY A 10 0.79 3.92 -8.99
C GLY A 10 1.35 2.66 -9.65
N ALA A 11 1.00 1.47 -9.16
CA ALA A 11 1.37 0.22 -9.81
C ALA A 11 0.81 0.11 -11.22
N SER A 12 -0.45 0.50 -11.44
CA SER A 12 -1.07 0.51 -12.76
C SER A 12 -0.33 1.44 -13.72
N ILE A 13 -0.02 2.66 -13.26
CA ILE A 13 0.74 3.66 -14.04
C ILE A 13 2.13 3.13 -14.41
N THR A 14 2.79 2.46 -13.47
CA THR A 14 4.10 1.84 -13.69
C THR A 14 4.01 0.77 -14.77
N ALA A 15 2.97 -0.07 -14.73
CA ALA A 15 2.82 -1.16 -15.69
C ALA A 15 2.52 -0.67 -17.13
N PHE A 16 1.59 0.28 -17.32
CA PHE A 16 1.21 0.68 -18.68
C PHE A 16 2.14 1.75 -19.29
N SER A 17 2.96 2.45 -18.48
CA SER A 17 3.89 3.46 -18.99
C SER A 17 5.19 2.81 -19.43
N PRO A 18 5.59 2.92 -20.72
CA PRO A 18 6.86 2.36 -21.19
C PRO A 18 8.09 3.11 -20.66
N ASP A 19 7.89 4.29 -20.06
CA ASP A 19 8.95 5.17 -19.57
C ASP A 19 9.25 4.96 -18.07
N ILE A 20 8.47 4.12 -17.38
CA ILE A 20 8.60 3.89 -15.93
C ILE A 20 8.95 2.42 -15.70
N ASP A 21 10.20 2.14 -15.35
CA ASP A 21 10.67 0.78 -15.08
C ASP A 21 10.61 0.42 -13.57
N ARG A 22 10.40 1.42 -12.69
CA ARG A 22 10.33 1.21 -11.25
C ARG A 22 9.50 2.27 -10.52
N ALA A 23 8.86 1.88 -9.42
CA ALA A 23 8.12 2.79 -8.56
C ALA A 23 8.21 2.44 -7.07
N ALA A 24 8.45 3.47 -6.24
CA ALA A 24 8.22 3.39 -4.81
C ALA A 24 6.76 3.75 -4.50
N LEU A 25 6.04 2.84 -3.85
CA LEU A 25 4.62 2.92 -3.54
C LEU A 25 4.43 2.89 -2.02
N TRP A 26 3.95 3.99 -1.47
CA TRP A 26 3.80 4.19 -0.03
C TRP A 26 2.36 4.02 0.40
N VAL A 27 2.16 3.32 1.52
CA VAL A 27 0.87 3.15 2.23
C VAL A 27 -0.29 2.85 1.26
N GLY A 28 0.01 1.97 0.29
CA GLY A 28 -0.86 1.60 -0.81
C GLY A 28 -1.26 0.13 -0.77
N GLY A 29 -1.81 -0.36 -1.88
CA GLY A 29 -2.26 -1.74 -2.02
C GLY A 29 -3.09 -1.93 -3.28
N SER A 30 -3.93 -2.95 -3.33
CA SER A 30 -4.76 -3.28 -4.50
C SER A 30 -6.18 -3.76 -4.13
N GLY A 31 -7.06 -3.87 -5.12
CA GLY A 31 -8.43 -4.34 -4.92
C GLY A 31 -9.30 -3.32 -4.18
N PHE A 32 -9.46 -2.15 -4.78
CA PHE A 32 -10.07 -0.96 -4.19
C PHE A 32 -11.43 -1.23 -3.53
N SER A 33 -12.34 -1.94 -4.22
CA SER A 33 -13.66 -2.29 -3.71
C SER A 33 -13.64 -3.08 -2.40
N THR A 34 -12.57 -3.84 -2.13
CA THR A 34 -12.50 -4.75 -0.98
C THR A 34 -12.02 -4.08 0.30
N PHE A 35 -11.41 -2.90 0.20
CA PHE A 35 -10.94 -2.17 1.38
C PHE A 35 -11.60 -0.81 1.56
N ILE A 36 -12.25 -0.25 0.54
CA ILE A 36 -12.77 1.13 0.58
C ILE A 36 -13.66 1.38 1.81
N GLU A 37 -14.52 0.42 2.18
CA GLU A 37 -15.41 0.55 3.36
C GLU A 37 -14.68 0.65 4.71
N ARG A 38 -13.40 0.27 4.74
CA ARG A 38 -12.52 0.29 5.91
C ARG A 38 -11.63 1.54 5.94
N SER A 39 -11.79 2.44 4.98
CA SER A 39 -11.04 3.70 4.93
C SER A 39 -11.80 4.81 5.66
N THR A 40 -11.13 5.61 6.48
CA THR A 40 -11.77 6.79 7.08
C THR A 40 -12.21 7.81 6.01
N ASN A 41 -11.53 7.86 4.85
CA ASN A 41 -11.96 8.67 3.70
C ASN A 41 -13.33 8.23 3.16
N TYR A 42 -13.61 6.93 3.16
CA TYR A 42 -14.93 6.43 2.79
C TYR A 42 -15.96 6.71 3.86
N ALA A 43 -15.61 6.66 5.15
CA ALA A 43 -16.57 6.96 6.22
C ALA A 43 -17.24 8.33 6.01
N ALA A 44 -16.46 9.35 5.62
CA ALA A 44 -16.98 10.68 5.28
C ALA A 44 -17.84 10.71 3.99
N PHE A 45 -17.53 9.86 3.01
CA PHE A 45 -18.27 9.77 1.74
C PHE A 45 -19.51 8.86 1.83
N SER A 46 -19.51 7.93 2.79
CA SER A 46 -20.51 6.87 2.92
C SER A 46 -21.92 7.42 3.13
N ASP A 47 -22.05 8.59 3.74
CA ASP A 47 -23.34 9.27 3.92
C ASP A 47 -23.99 9.67 2.58
N GLY A 48 -23.18 9.96 1.54
CA GLY A 48 -23.65 10.24 0.19
C GLY A 48 -23.99 8.99 -0.62
N PHE A 49 -23.29 7.86 -0.39
CA PHE A 49 -23.64 6.55 -0.95
C PHE A 49 -24.79 5.87 -0.22
N ALA A 50 -24.98 6.20 1.06
CA ALA A 50 -26.16 5.89 1.82
C ALA A 50 -27.31 6.72 1.25
N VAL A 51 -27.83 6.28 0.11
CA VAL A 51 -29.21 6.57 -0.24
C VAL A 51 -30.02 5.86 0.84
N SER A 52 -30.20 6.53 1.98
CA SER A 52 -30.85 5.99 3.18
C SER A 52 -32.28 5.54 2.89
N GLN A 53 -32.85 6.02 1.77
CA GLN A 53 -34.13 5.59 1.23
C GLN A 53 -34.09 4.39 0.27
N ALA A 54 -32.92 4.03 -0.30
CA ALA A 54 -32.81 2.94 -1.27
C ALA A 54 -31.94 1.75 -0.79
N TYR A 55 -30.86 2.00 -0.05
CA TYR A 55 -29.92 0.96 0.42
C TYR A 55 -29.57 1.12 1.91
N PRO A 56 -30.54 0.88 2.82
CA PRO A 56 -30.35 1.06 4.25
C PRO A 56 -29.38 0.02 4.87
N GLU A 57 -29.35 -1.18 4.31
CA GLU A 57 -28.50 -2.27 4.78
C GLU A 57 -27.04 -2.11 4.30
N ARG A 58 -26.09 -2.31 5.23
CA ARG A 58 -24.65 -2.22 4.91
C ARG A 58 -24.22 -3.26 3.88
N ASN A 59 -24.77 -4.47 3.95
CA ASN A 59 -24.42 -5.54 3.03
C ASN A 59 -24.84 -5.24 1.59
N ASP A 60 -25.98 -4.57 1.39
CA ASP A 60 -26.41 -4.15 0.05
C ASP A 60 -25.45 -3.13 -0.54
N ARG A 61 -24.94 -2.20 0.28
CA ARG A 61 -23.91 -1.24 -0.15
C ARG A 61 -22.60 -1.94 -0.49
N ALA A 62 -22.17 -2.92 0.29
CA ALA A 62 -20.98 -3.72 0.00
C ALA A 62 -21.11 -4.48 -1.33
N LEU A 63 -22.28 -5.07 -1.62
CA LEU A 63 -22.56 -5.71 -2.91
C LEU A 63 -22.53 -4.73 -4.07
N LEU A 64 -23.10 -3.53 -3.91
CA LEU A 64 -23.04 -2.49 -4.94
C LEU A 64 -21.61 -2.03 -5.23
N ILE A 65 -20.79 -1.82 -4.19
CA ILE A 65 -19.37 -1.48 -4.35
C ILE A 65 -18.63 -2.59 -5.09
N ALA A 66 -18.90 -3.85 -4.76
CA ALA A 66 -18.32 -4.99 -5.46
C ALA A 66 -18.72 -5.04 -6.95
N VAL A 67 -19.95 -4.66 -7.30
CA VAL A 67 -20.36 -4.51 -8.71
C VAL A 67 -19.65 -3.34 -9.38
N CYS A 68 -19.49 -2.21 -8.68
CA CYS A 68 -18.76 -1.04 -9.18
C CYS A 68 -17.27 -1.33 -9.47
N GLN A 69 -16.68 -2.38 -8.89
CA GLN A 69 -15.30 -2.80 -9.17
C GLN A 69 -15.03 -2.96 -10.67
N GLN A 70 -16.02 -3.45 -11.44
CA GLN A 70 -15.91 -3.60 -12.90
C GLN A 70 -15.59 -2.28 -13.61
N MET A 71 -15.97 -1.14 -13.02
CA MET A 71 -15.67 0.20 -13.55
C MET A 71 -14.23 0.62 -13.26
N TRP A 72 -13.60 0.04 -12.23
CA TRP A 72 -12.24 0.36 -11.78
C TRP A 72 -11.20 -0.64 -12.26
N ASP A 73 -11.56 -1.83 -12.72
CA ASP A 73 -10.64 -2.91 -13.10
C ASP A 73 -9.53 -2.47 -14.08
N ALA A 74 -9.85 -1.60 -15.04
CA ALA A 74 -8.87 -1.06 -15.98
C ALA A 74 -7.79 -0.20 -15.30
N THR A 75 -8.09 0.37 -14.14
CA THR A 75 -7.19 1.22 -13.36
C THR A 75 -6.69 0.56 -12.08
N ASP A 76 -7.37 -0.46 -11.54
CA ASP A 76 -6.99 -1.10 -10.28
C ASP A 76 -5.66 -1.86 -10.42
N ALA A 77 -4.75 -1.64 -9.47
CA ALA A 77 -3.44 -2.28 -9.45
C ALA A 77 -3.51 -3.81 -9.47
N GLU A 78 -4.60 -4.41 -8.96
CA GLU A 78 -4.80 -5.86 -8.97
C GLU A 78 -4.64 -6.46 -10.37
N THR A 79 -5.12 -5.75 -11.40
CA THR A 79 -5.04 -6.17 -12.80
C THR A 79 -3.60 -6.15 -13.34
N TRP A 80 -2.79 -5.21 -12.87
CA TRP A 80 -1.51 -4.86 -13.50
C TRP A 80 -0.31 -5.48 -12.79
N LEU A 81 -0.40 -5.68 -11.48
CA LEU A 81 0.71 -6.18 -10.65
C LEU A 81 1.24 -7.55 -11.11
N GLN A 82 0.38 -8.41 -11.66
CA GLN A 82 0.78 -9.72 -12.20
C GLN A 82 1.84 -9.64 -13.32
N PHE A 83 2.03 -8.47 -13.93
CA PHE A 83 3.01 -8.25 -14.99
C PHE A 83 4.35 -7.71 -14.47
N ALA A 84 4.52 -7.51 -13.16
CA ALA A 84 5.72 -6.92 -12.59
C ALA A 84 7.00 -7.68 -12.99
N GLU A 85 7.01 -9.01 -12.82
CA GLU A 85 8.20 -9.82 -13.07
C GLU A 85 8.48 -10.02 -14.57
N ASN A 86 7.45 -10.36 -15.36
CA ASN A 86 7.62 -10.91 -16.71
C ASN A 86 7.03 -10.02 -17.82
N GLY A 87 6.33 -8.94 -17.49
CA GLY A 87 5.61 -8.12 -18.46
C GLY A 87 4.48 -8.88 -19.17
N TYR A 88 4.05 -8.35 -20.32
CA TYR A 88 3.06 -8.97 -21.21
C TYR A 88 3.38 -8.69 -22.68
N GLY A 89 4.03 -9.67 -23.33
CA GLY A 89 4.46 -9.57 -24.73
C GLY A 89 5.27 -8.30 -24.99
N ASP A 90 4.94 -7.59 -26.07
CA ASP A 90 5.57 -6.30 -26.42
C ASP A 90 4.74 -5.10 -25.90
N GLN A 91 3.69 -5.34 -25.10
CA GLN A 91 2.76 -4.30 -24.64
C GLN A 91 3.11 -3.74 -23.28
N ILE A 92 3.60 -4.59 -22.38
CA ILE A 92 3.97 -4.24 -21.00
C ILE A 92 5.37 -4.79 -20.76
N GLY A 93 6.33 -3.93 -20.44
CA GLY A 93 7.64 -4.35 -19.95
C GLY A 93 7.57 -4.82 -18.49
N PRO A 94 8.53 -5.64 -18.02
CA PRO A 94 8.67 -5.90 -16.60
C PRO A 94 9.03 -4.61 -15.85
N PHE A 95 8.61 -4.50 -14.60
CA PHE A 95 8.83 -3.32 -13.76
C PHE A 95 9.02 -3.70 -12.29
N SER A 96 9.78 -2.87 -11.56
CA SER A 96 10.08 -3.11 -10.15
C SER A 96 9.25 -2.23 -9.22
N ILE A 97 8.82 -2.78 -8.09
CA ILE A 97 8.08 -2.05 -7.06
C ILE A 97 8.73 -2.24 -5.70
N LEU A 98 8.98 -1.13 -5.01
CA LEU A 98 9.17 -1.11 -3.57
C LEU A 98 7.87 -0.66 -2.92
N SER A 99 7.22 -1.55 -2.19
CA SER A 99 6.01 -1.23 -1.43
C SER A 99 6.35 -1.00 0.03
N THR A 100 6.14 0.23 0.51
CA THR A 100 6.43 0.66 1.88
C THR A 100 5.11 0.81 2.63
N ILE A 101 4.86 -0.07 3.60
CA ILE A 101 3.58 -0.14 4.32
C ILE A 101 3.78 0.18 5.79
N SER A 102 2.93 1.03 6.35
CA SER A 102 2.87 1.29 7.78
C SER A 102 1.87 0.36 8.44
N LEU A 103 2.25 -0.30 9.53
CA LEU A 103 1.34 -1.12 10.32
C LEU A 103 0.21 -0.27 10.90
N ASN A 104 -0.98 -0.86 10.98
CA ASN A 104 -2.17 -0.24 11.55
C ASN A 104 -2.64 1.04 10.84
N ASP A 105 -2.38 1.13 9.54
CA ASP A 105 -2.92 2.18 8.68
C ASP A 105 -4.46 2.20 8.67
N ALA A 106 -5.03 3.34 9.06
CA ALA A 106 -6.48 3.57 9.16
C ALA A 106 -7.15 3.94 7.81
N GLN A 107 -6.37 4.18 6.76
CA GLN A 107 -6.85 4.56 5.44
C GLN A 107 -6.80 3.41 4.46
N VAL A 108 -5.70 2.64 4.47
CA VAL A 108 -5.47 1.50 3.59
C VAL A 108 -5.06 0.30 4.44
N PRO A 109 -5.98 -0.65 4.70
CA PRO A 109 -5.68 -1.77 5.59
C PRO A 109 -4.65 -2.71 4.96
N MET A 110 -3.79 -3.32 5.79
CA MET A 110 -2.74 -4.25 5.33
C MET A 110 -3.26 -5.43 4.49
N LEU A 111 -4.53 -5.82 4.62
CA LEU A 111 -5.12 -6.84 3.73
C LEU A 111 -5.01 -6.44 2.23
N SER A 112 -5.08 -5.14 1.95
CA SER A 112 -4.90 -4.55 0.61
C SER A 112 -3.45 -4.68 0.13
N SER A 113 -2.47 -4.38 0.98
CA SER A 113 -1.04 -4.48 0.65
C SER A 113 -0.55 -5.94 0.57
N ASP A 114 -1.05 -6.80 1.46
CA ASP A 114 -0.81 -8.24 1.45
C ASP A 114 -1.31 -8.85 0.13
N ARG A 115 -2.48 -8.40 -0.33
CA ARG A 115 -3.02 -8.80 -1.63
C ARG A 115 -2.12 -8.30 -2.76
N SER A 116 -1.72 -7.02 -2.75
CA SER A 116 -0.85 -6.48 -3.81
C SER A 116 0.48 -7.23 -3.89
N ALA A 117 1.09 -7.60 -2.76
CA ALA A 117 2.33 -8.36 -2.75
C ALA A 117 2.17 -9.73 -3.44
N ARG A 118 1.07 -10.45 -3.12
CA ARG A 118 0.76 -11.73 -3.77
C ARG A 118 0.43 -11.58 -5.25
N ALA A 119 -0.34 -10.56 -5.62
CA ALA A 119 -0.69 -10.29 -7.02
C ALA A 119 0.56 -9.97 -7.85
N ALA A 120 1.53 -9.28 -7.25
CA ALA A 120 2.80 -8.93 -7.88
C ALA A 120 3.84 -10.06 -7.90
N GLY A 121 3.66 -11.09 -7.06
CA GLY A 121 4.66 -12.13 -6.86
C GLY A 121 5.95 -11.62 -6.22
N ILE A 122 5.88 -10.55 -5.41
CA ILE A 122 7.07 -9.93 -4.81
C ILE A 122 7.32 -10.45 -3.39
N PRO A 123 8.58 -10.61 -2.96
CA PRO A 123 8.90 -11.07 -1.62
C PRO A 123 8.71 -9.97 -0.57
N VAL A 124 8.66 -10.38 0.69
CA VAL A 124 8.74 -9.50 1.87
C VAL A 124 10.16 -9.51 2.43
N LEU A 125 10.69 -8.34 2.77
CA LEU A 125 12.01 -8.22 3.39
C LEU A 125 11.99 -8.80 4.81
N ASN A 126 12.98 -9.61 5.20
CA ASN A 126 13.06 -10.29 6.50
C ASN A 126 13.00 -9.34 7.72
N GLY A 127 13.47 -8.10 7.59
CA GLY A 127 13.35 -7.08 8.64
C GLY A 127 11.92 -6.56 8.87
N SER A 128 10.96 -6.88 7.99
CA SER A 128 9.57 -6.37 8.06
C SER A 128 8.86 -6.79 9.33
N MET A 129 8.03 -5.89 9.86
CA MET A 129 7.28 -6.12 11.10
C MET A 129 5.99 -6.92 10.91
N HIS A 130 5.65 -7.25 9.67
CA HIS A 130 4.56 -8.15 9.31
C HIS A 130 5.01 -9.05 8.16
N MET A 131 4.65 -10.33 8.25
CA MET A 131 4.95 -11.33 7.23
C MET A 131 3.63 -11.82 6.63
N PRO A 132 3.24 -11.34 5.44
CA PRO A 132 1.98 -11.73 4.82
C PRO A 132 1.94 -13.22 4.52
N TYR A 133 0.78 -13.84 4.72
CA TYR A 133 0.60 -15.23 4.32
C TYR A 133 0.84 -15.42 2.82
N GLY A 134 1.61 -16.46 2.49
CA GLY A 134 1.88 -16.85 1.10
C GLY A 134 2.83 -15.92 0.35
N VAL A 135 3.58 -15.07 1.06
CA VAL A 135 4.64 -14.23 0.50
C VAL A 135 6.00 -14.76 0.98
N GLU A 136 6.95 -14.90 0.06
CA GLU A 136 8.30 -15.37 0.37
C GLU A 136 9.08 -14.33 1.20
N VAL A 137 9.79 -14.79 2.22
CA VAL A 137 10.65 -13.94 3.05
C VAL A 137 12.08 -14.00 2.51
N VAL A 138 12.70 -12.85 2.27
CA VAL A 138 14.07 -12.75 1.75
C VAL A 138 14.94 -11.83 2.58
N ASP A 139 16.23 -12.15 2.71
CA ASP A 139 17.23 -11.27 3.31
C ASP A 139 17.64 -10.16 2.34
N GLY A 140 17.91 -8.97 2.87
CA GLY A 140 18.46 -7.86 2.09
C GLY A 140 19.96 -8.03 1.78
N PRO A 141 20.48 -7.30 0.77
CA PRO A 141 19.75 -6.42 -0.14
C PRO A 141 18.98 -7.19 -1.23
N VAL A 142 17.85 -6.65 -1.67
CA VAL A 142 17.02 -7.22 -2.75
C VAL A 142 17.22 -6.42 -4.02
N ASN A 143 17.48 -7.09 -5.15
CA ASN A 143 17.50 -6.45 -6.47
C ASN A 143 16.12 -6.61 -7.13
N GLY A 144 15.47 -5.50 -7.49
CA GLY A 144 14.12 -5.49 -8.02
C GLY A 144 13.06 -5.21 -6.95
N SER A 145 11.97 -5.97 -6.96
CA SER A 145 10.78 -5.67 -6.15
C SER A 145 10.81 -6.30 -4.75
N ALA A 146 10.24 -5.60 -3.77
CA ALA A 146 9.86 -6.18 -2.48
C ALA A 146 8.78 -5.33 -1.79
N ILE A 147 8.11 -5.92 -0.81
CA ILE A 147 7.28 -5.21 0.16
C ILE A 147 8.00 -5.15 1.51
N VAL A 148 7.87 -4.02 2.20
CA VAL A 148 8.46 -3.78 3.52
C VAL A 148 7.40 -3.18 4.44
N TYR A 149 7.22 -3.82 5.60
CA TYR A 149 6.25 -3.39 6.61
C TYR A 149 6.95 -2.75 7.80
N TRP A 150 6.53 -1.54 8.14
CA TRP A 150 7.13 -0.67 9.15
C TRP A 150 6.19 -0.45 10.33
N ASP A 151 6.68 -0.62 11.55
CA ASP A 151 5.90 -0.46 12.79
C ASP A 151 6.26 0.82 13.55
N GLY A 152 5.35 1.78 13.54
CA GLY A 152 5.43 3.00 14.36
C GLY A 152 4.74 2.90 15.72
N ASN A 153 4.37 1.68 16.15
CA ASN A 153 3.68 1.40 17.42
C ASN A 153 2.30 2.09 17.54
N TYR A 154 1.56 2.13 16.44
CA TYR A 154 0.20 2.68 16.40
C TYR A 154 -0.85 1.71 16.94
N ALA A 155 -2.00 2.25 17.37
CA ALA A 155 -3.12 1.44 17.85
C ALA A 155 -3.63 0.50 16.76
N VAL A 156 -3.98 -0.73 17.15
CA VAL A 156 -4.46 -1.76 16.22
C VAL A 156 -5.80 -1.36 15.59
N MET A 157 -5.93 -1.55 14.28
CA MET A 157 -7.18 -1.29 13.54
C MET A 157 -8.20 -2.43 13.72
N PRO A 158 -9.52 -2.16 13.60
CA PRO A 158 -10.54 -3.20 13.75
C PRO A 158 -10.33 -4.41 12.82
N GLU A 159 -10.47 -5.62 13.37
CA GLU A 159 -10.43 -6.86 12.60
C GLU A 159 -11.70 -7.10 11.77
N THR A 160 -12.79 -6.40 12.11
CA THR A 160 -14.06 -6.46 11.37
C THR A 160 -14.02 -5.53 10.15
N ASN A 161 -14.98 -5.70 9.24
CA ASN A 161 -15.21 -4.74 8.15
C ASN A 161 -15.91 -3.49 8.71
N ALA A 162 -15.24 -2.75 9.61
CA ALA A 162 -15.71 -1.50 10.18
C ALA A 162 -14.68 -0.41 9.91
N ALA A 163 -15.15 0.83 9.78
CA ALA A 163 -14.25 1.97 9.66
C ALA A 163 -13.46 2.15 10.97
N PRO A 164 -12.15 2.45 10.88
CA PRO A 164 -11.34 2.74 12.06
C PRO A 164 -11.67 4.12 12.66
N PRO A 165 -11.20 4.41 13.89
CA PRO A 165 -11.41 5.71 14.52
C PRO A 165 -10.86 6.86 13.67
N ILE A 166 -11.66 7.90 13.45
CA ILE A 166 -11.26 9.08 12.64
C ILE A 166 -10.01 9.77 13.21
N GLY A 167 -9.81 9.74 14.53
CA GLY A 167 -8.62 10.32 15.17
C GLY A 167 -7.29 9.64 14.79
N ASP A 168 -7.34 8.46 14.20
CA ASP A 168 -6.15 7.71 13.76
C ASP A 168 -5.90 7.84 12.25
N ALA A 169 -6.78 8.52 11.50
CA ALA A 169 -6.75 8.66 10.05
C ALA A 169 -5.42 9.19 9.48
N GLY A 170 -4.71 10.02 10.26
CA GLY A 170 -3.47 10.66 9.83
C GLY A 170 -2.19 10.11 10.47
N LYS A 171 -2.28 9.10 11.36
CA LYS A 171 -1.13 8.60 12.12
C LYS A 171 -0.22 7.72 11.27
N ALA A 172 -0.33 6.39 11.42
CA ALA A 172 0.37 5.39 10.61
C ALA A 172 0.42 5.72 9.11
N HIS A 173 -0.68 6.27 8.58
CA HIS A 173 -0.80 6.62 7.17
C HIS A 173 0.13 7.75 6.70
N ASN A 174 0.45 8.75 7.54
CA ASN A 174 1.25 9.91 7.13
C ASN A 174 2.59 9.99 7.84
N GLU A 175 2.66 9.58 9.10
CA GLU A 175 3.84 9.71 9.96
C GLU A 175 5.01 8.81 9.53
N ILE A 176 4.78 7.83 8.66
CA ILE A 176 5.85 7.09 8.00
C ILE A 176 6.62 7.93 6.96
N ALA A 177 5.98 8.96 6.36
CA ALA A 177 6.54 9.74 5.26
C ALA A 177 7.88 10.41 5.56
N PRO A 178 8.11 11.06 6.72
CA PRO A 178 9.36 11.73 7.00
C PRO A 178 10.46 10.85 7.61
N ILE A 179 10.21 9.56 7.82
CA ILE A 179 11.15 8.70 8.54
C ILE A 179 12.43 8.50 7.72
N LEU A 180 13.57 8.85 8.29
CA LEU A 180 14.86 8.90 7.59
C LEU A 180 15.22 7.52 7.01
N GLN A 181 15.12 6.47 7.82
CA GLN A 181 15.46 5.10 7.41
C GLN A 181 14.59 4.59 6.25
N VAL A 182 13.32 4.99 6.22
CA VAL A 182 12.38 4.65 5.15
C VAL A 182 12.77 5.37 3.86
N ASN A 183 13.07 6.67 3.96
CA ASN A 183 13.48 7.48 2.81
C ASN A 183 14.82 7.05 2.24
N GLU A 184 15.79 6.66 3.07
CA GLU A 184 17.08 6.11 2.62
C GLU A 184 16.89 4.84 1.78
N MET A 185 16.00 3.93 2.21
CA MET A 185 15.67 2.72 1.46
C MET A 185 15.00 3.07 0.11
N VAL A 186 14.04 3.99 0.13
CA VAL A 186 13.30 4.42 -1.06
C VAL A 186 14.18 5.14 -2.06
N GLU A 187 15.06 6.03 -1.61
CA GLU A 187 16.03 6.73 -2.44
C GLU A 187 16.98 5.74 -3.12
N ALA A 188 17.56 4.82 -2.34
CA ALA A 188 18.46 3.79 -2.87
C ALA A 188 17.77 2.96 -3.96
N PHE A 189 16.53 2.53 -3.72
CA PHE A 189 15.75 1.77 -4.70
C PHE A 189 15.47 2.58 -5.97
N LEU A 190 15.03 3.83 -5.86
CA LEU A 190 14.73 4.65 -7.03
C LEU A 190 15.97 4.95 -7.87
N MET A 191 17.12 5.16 -7.22
CA MET A 191 18.38 5.46 -7.90
C MET A 191 19.05 4.23 -8.50
N THR A 192 18.93 3.06 -7.86
CA THR A 192 19.76 1.88 -8.19
C THR A 192 18.97 0.64 -8.56
N GLY A 193 17.71 0.54 -8.13
CA GLY A 193 16.88 -0.68 -8.23
C GLY A 193 17.15 -1.68 -7.11
N VAL A 194 17.97 -1.32 -6.12
CA VAL A 194 18.34 -2.16 -4.98
C VAL A 194 17.65 -1.66 -3.72
N ILE A 195 16.97 -2.57 -3.04
CA ILE A 195 16.34 -2.36 -1.73
C ILE A 195 17.34 -2.81 -0.67
N ASN A 196 18.00 -1.83 -0.03
CA ASN A 196 18.89 -2.09 1.09
C ASN A 196 18.08 -2.24 2.38
N ASP A 197 18.45 -3.19 3.22
CA ASP A 197 17.86 -3.31 4.55
C ASP A 197 18.38 -2.18 5.46
N THR A 198 17.53 -1.18 5.68
CA THR A 198 17.79 -0.06 6.62
C THR A 198 17.21 -0.30 8.00
N CYS A 199 16.59 -1.46 8.23
CA CYS A 199 15.81 -1.76 9.41
C CYS A 199 16.63 -2.23 10.62
N ASN A 200 17.94 -2.43 10.48
CA ASN A 200 18.82 -2.88 11.58
C ASN A 200 18.27 -4.11 12.36
N GLY A 201 17.60 -5.03 11.66
CA GLY A 201 17.00 -6.24 12.21
C GLY A 201 15.50 -6.15 12.55
N SER A 202 14.89 -4.97 12.55
CA SER A 202 13.46 -4.76 12.83
C SER A 202 13.00 -3.42 12.27
N CYS A 203 12.10 -3.42 11.28
CA CYS A 203 11.60 -2.20 10.62
C CYS A 203 10.64 -1.42 11.54
N THR A 204 11.11 -0.93 12.67
CA THR A 204 10.36 -0.10 13.61
C THR A 204 10.84 1.34 13.52
N PHE A 205 9.96 2.30 13.78
CA PHE A 205 10.33 3.71 13.85
C PHE A 205 9.59 4.42 14.99
N ASP A 206 10.17 5.53 15.46
CA ASP A 206 9.52 6.49 16.33
C ASP A 206 9.38 7.81 15.57
N TYR A 207 8.13 8.26 15.35
CA TYR A 207 7.86 9.49 14.60
C TYR A 207 8.56 10.72 15.18
N ASP A 208 8.65 10.83 16.50
CA ASP A 208 9.18 12.02 17.16
C ASP A 208 10.72 12.09 17.05
N THR A 209 11.41 10.95 16.92
CA THR A 209 12.88 10.90 16.93
C THR A 209 13.52 10.55 15.59
N ASP A 210 12.81 9.85 14.70
CA ASP A 210 13.39 9.29 13.48
C ASP A 210 12.99 10.07 12.21
N GLN A 211 12.14 11.09 12.36
CA GLN A 211 11.74 11.98 11.26
C GLN A 211 12.84 12.97 10.86
N ALA A 212 12.82 13.41 9.60
CA ALA A 212 13.67 14.51 9.14
C ALA A 212 13.40 15.80 9.92
N GLU A 213 14.45 16.55 10.25
CA GLU A 213 14.32 17.86 10.90
C GLU A 213 13.43 18.79 10.05
N ASP A 214 12.55 19.54 10.71
CA ASP A 214 11.66 20.55 10.11
C ASP A 214 10.63 20.01 9.07
N TRP A 215 10.26 18.74 9.09
CA TRP A 215 9.23 18.21 8.18
C TRP A 215 7.85 18.90 8.34
N ASP A 216 7.47 19.23 9.57
CA ASP A 216 6.19 19.87 9.91
C ASP A 216 6.25 21.43 9.87
N ASN A 217 7.40 22.03 9.52
CA ASN A 217 7.62 23.48 9.46
C ASN A 217 7.49 24.05 8.04
#